data_AF-U2TFM4-F1
#
_entry.id   AF-U2TFM4-F1
#
_cell.length_a   1.000
_cell.length_b   1.000
_cell.length_c   1.000
_cell.angle_alpha   90.00
_cell.angle_beta   90.00
_cell.angle_gamma   90.00
#
_symmetry.space_group_name_H-M   'P 1'
#
loop_
_entity.id
_entity.type
_entity.pdbx_description
1 polymer ?
#
loop_
_entity_poly.entity_id
_entity_poly.type
_entity_poly.pdbx_seq_one_letter_code
_entity_poly.pdbx_strand_id
1 'polypeptide(L)'
;MSDENQNESQSPFTRPGFIAAAIVVALIVVCGIILVAVNVGKGSPNAAPTSSTSTSPSVISSPGPVSGDSSVCGLRGVQLSGTVSAAPETSWKYQDVLAYPTSQTAGPGATAASGYRYCFQHTPEGALFASANFAIMSFDQSLRSTWLPYVLAPGQNRDSLLSSGLNAANPSGIRASIAGFRVLSYDGEHAQVDVAFQATTSGQIVTGSFVAKLIWSGGDWKLDSSAQNPAQVDQLPNLAGYTAWAVG
;
A
#
# COMPACT_ATOMS: atom_id res chain seq x y z
N MET A 1 -21.70 -48.97 -39.88
CA MET A 1 -22.22 -48.67 -38.53
C MET A 1 -21.01 -48.30 -37.69
N SER A 2 -20.69 -47.01 -37.52
CA SER A 2 -21.26 -46.12 -36.47
C SER A 2 -20.67 -46.52 -35.11
N ASP A 3 -19.92 -45.71 -34.35
CA ASP A 3 -19.97 -44.26 -34.16
C ASP A 3 -18.62 -43.68 -33.68
N GLU A 4 -18.26 -42.52 -34.22
CA GLU A 4 -17.42 -41.52 -33.54
C GLU A 4 -18.19 -40.98 -32.33
N ASN A 5 -17.57 -40.94 -31.14
CA ASN A 5 -18.12 -40.15 -30.04
C ASN A 5 -17.05 -39.19 -29.52
N GLN A 6 -17.24 -37.93 -29.90
CA GLN A 6 -16.53 -36.75 -29.46
C GLN A 6 -16.77 -36.55 -27.95
N ASN A 7 -15.70 -36.51 -27.17
CA ASN A 7 -15.79 -36.06 -25.78
C ASN A 7 -15.34 -34.60 -25.71
N GLU A 8 -16.27 -33.71 -26.04
CA GLU A 8 -16.12 -32.27 -25.93
C GLU A 8 -15.97 -31.90 -24.45
N SER A 9 -14.85 -31.25 -24.11
CA SER A 9 -14.53 -30.85 -22.74
C SER A 9 -15.46 -29.72 -22.30
N GLN A 10 -16.53 -30.05 -21.56
CA GLN A 10 -17.43 -29.04 -21.01
C GLN A 10 -16.66 -28.09 -20.06
N SER A 11 -16.55 -26.84 -20.49
CA SER A 11 -15.89 -25.76 -19.74
C SER A 11 -16.54 -25.57 -18.36
N PRO A 12 -15.76 -25.35 -17.29
CA PRO A 12 -16.29 -25.19 -15.93
C PRO A 12 -17.14 -23.93 -15.74
N PHE A 13 -17.11 -23.01 -16.72
CA PHE A 13 -17.81 -21.73 -16.73
C PHE A 13 -19.31 -21.81 -17.06
N THR A 14 -19.80 -22.94 -17.58
CA THR A 14 -21.22 -23.15 -17.91
C THR A 14 -22.00 -23.88 -16.81
N ARG A 15 -21.38 -24.14 -15.66
CA ARG A 15 -22.08 -24.75 -14.52
C ARG A 15 -23.09 -23.75 -13.94
N PRO A 16 -24.36 -24.14 -13.73
CA PRO A 16 -25.42 -23.24 -13.28
C PRO A 16 -25.12 -22.54 -11.93
N GLY A 17 -24.27 -23.14 -11.08
CA GLY A 17 -23.81 -22.52 -9.84
C GLY A 17 -22.81 -21.36 -10.02
N PHE A 18 -22.00 -21.36 -11.09
CA PHE A 18 -21.04 -20.28 -11.37
C PHE A 18 -21.73 -19.04 -11.94
N ILE A 19 -22.77 -19.23 -12.77
CA ILE A 19 -23.60 -18.15 -13.31
C ILE A 19 -24.38 -17.47 -12.19
N ALA A 20 -24.93 -18.23 -11.23
CA ALA A 20 -25.61 -17.68 -10.07
C ALA A 20 -24.67 -16.82 -9.18
N ALA A 21 -23.42 -17.27 -8.98
CA ALA A 21 -22.43 -16.53 -8.19
C ALA A 21 -21.98 -15.21 -8.88
N ALA A 22 -21.77 -15.24 -10.19
CA ALA A 22 -21.38 -14.06 -10.97
C ALA A 22 -22.47 -12.97 -10.95
N ILE A 23 -23.75 -13.36 -11.00
CA ILE A 23 -24.88 -12.44 -10.93
C ILE A 23 -24.97 -11.78 -9.55
N VAL A 24 -24.72 -12.52 -8.46
CA VAL A 24 -24.74 -11.96 -7.10
C VAL A 24 -23.61 -10.94 -6.90
N VAL A 25 -22.41 -11.22 -7.40
CA VAL A 25 -21.28 -10.28 -7.30
C VAL A 25 -21.54 -9.01 -8.12
N ALA A 26 -22.08 -9.14 -9.34
CA ALA A 26 -22.45 -7.99 -10.15
C ALA A 26 -23.53 -7.12 -9.48
N LEU A 27 -24.53 -7.73 -8.83
CA LEU A 27 -25.57 -7.01 -8.10
C LEU A 27 -25.02 -6.27 -6.87
N ILE A 28 -24.07 -6.85 -6.14
CA ILE A 28 -23.43 -6.19 -4.99
C ILE A 28 -22.65 -4.95 -5.43
N VAL A 29 -21.92 -5.04 -6.55
CA VAL A 29 -21.17 -3.90 -7.11
C VAL A 29 -22.13 -2.79 -7.58
N VAL A 30 -23.22 -3.15 -8.28
CA VAL A 30 -24.22 -2.18 -8.74
C VAL A 30 -24.94 -1.52 -7.56
N CYS A 31 -25.34 -2.26 -6.53
CA CYS A 31 -25.93 -1.69 -5.31
C CYS A 31 -24.95 -0.76 -4.57
N GLY A 32 -23.66 -1.12 -4.51
CA GLY A 32 -22.62 -0.27 -3.94
C GLY A 32 -22.46 1.07 -4.68
N ILE A 33 -22.51 1.05 -6.02
CA ILE A 33 -22.41 2.26 -6.85
C ILE A 33 -23.65 3.16 -6.69
N ILE A 34 -24.85 2.58 -6.62
CA ILE A 34 -26.10 3.36 -6.46
C ILE A 34 -26.17 4.07 -5.10
N LEU A 35 -25.68 3.44 -4.02
CA LEU A 35 -25.64 4.07 -2.69
C LEU A 35 -24.67 5.27 -2.63
N VAL A 36 -23.59 5.24 -3.39
CA VAL A 36 -22.64 6.36 -3.51
C VAL A 36 -23.26 7.52 -4.33
N ALA A 37 -24.04 7.22 -5.37
CA ALA A 37 -24.66 8.25 -6.22
C ALA A 37 -25.82 8.99 -5.53
N VAL A 38 -26.58 8.34 -4.65
CA VAL A 38 -27.76 8.96 -3.98
C VAL A 38 -27.37 9.86 -2.80
N ASN A 39 -26.15 9.72 -2.25
CA ASN A 39 -25.68 10.56 -1.14
C ASN A 39 -24.98 11.87 -1.58
N VAL A 40 -24.83 12.11 -2.89
CA VAL A 40 -24.26 13.36 -3.45
C VAL A 40 -25.38 14.30 -3.90
N GLY A 41 -26.23 14.71 -2.97
CA GLY A 41 -27.33 15.61 -3.30
C GLY A 41 -28.07 16.19 -2.10
N LYS A 42 -27.48 17.22 -1.47
CA LYS A 42 -28.20 18.40 -0.94
C LYS A 42 -27.25 19.37 -0.20
N GLY A 43 -27.19 20.62 -0.68
CA GLY A 43 -26.90 21.79 0.15
C GLY A 43 -25.87 22.79 -0.41
N SER A 44 -26.37 23.91 -0.94
CA SER A 44 -25.67 25.22 -1.07
C SER A 44 -26.58 26.28 -0.41
N PRO A 45 -26.19 27.57 -0.17
CA PRO A 45 -24.87 28.22 -0.19
C PRO A 45 -24.58 29.20 1.01
N ASN A 46 -23.31 29.66 1.05
CA ASN A 46 -22.82 31.00 1.45
C ASN A 46 -22.77 31.45 2.94
N ALA A 47 -21.55 31.76 3.42
CA ALA A 47 -21.22 33.01 4.12
C ALA A 47 -19.68 33.23 4.18
N ALA A 48 -19.25 34.45 3.93
CA ALA A 48 -17.92 35.02 4.23
C ALA A 48 -18.14 36.43 4.79
N PRO A 49 -17.12 37.16 5.32
CA PRO A 49 -15.89 36.75 6.02
C PRO A 49 -15.78 37.45 7.40
N THR A 50 -14.81 37.09 8.26
CA THR A 50 -14.24 38.06 9.22
C THR A 50 -12.81 37.68 9.64
N SER A 51 -11.91 38.66 9.54
CA SER A 51 -10.53 38.64 10.02
C SER A 51 -10.45 38.76 11.54
N SER A 52 -9.46 38.12 12.17
CA SER A 52 -8.89 38.54 13.47
C SER A 52 -7.47 37.98 13.64
N THR A 53 -6.58 38.86 14.07
CA THR A 53 -5.14 38.66 14.30
C THR A 53 -4.86 38.43 15.81
N SER A 54 -3.70 37.83 16.12
CA SER A 54 -3.04 37.68 17.45
C SER A 54 -3.62 36.57 18.35
N THR A 55 -2.86 35.76 19.10
CA THR A 55 -1.47 35.86 19.62
C THR A 55 -1.00 34.46 20.05
N SER A 56 0.31 34.19 20.00
CA SER A 56 0.98 32.98 20.57
C SER A 56 0.90 32.97 22.11
N PRO A 57 0.99 31.79 22.76
CA PRO A 57 2.27 31.45 23.39
C PRO A 57 2.70 29.95 23.33
N SER A 58 4.02 29.80 23.34
CA SER A 58 4.85 28.80 24.04
C SER A 58 4.86 27.31 23.68
N VAL A 59 5.90 26.97 22.91
CA VAL A 59 6.86 25.86 23.09
C VAL A 59 6.44 24.63 23.90
N ILE A 60 6.21 23.52 23.18
CA ILE A 60 6.59 22.18 23.61
C ILE A 60 7.72 21.75 22.66
N SER A 61 8.85 21.38 23.25
CA SER A 61 10.11 21.07 22.58
C SER A 61 9.94 20.00 21.50
N SER A 62 10.05 20.44 20.24
CA SER A 62 10.27 19.55 19.11
C SER A 62 11.70 18.99 19.20
N PRO A 63 11.96 17.71 18.88
CA PRO A 63 13.32 17.25 18.68
C PRO A 63 13.95 18.14 17.59
N GLY A 64 15.17 18.62 17.83
CA GLY A 64 15.86 19.54 16.94
C GLY A 64 15.93 19.04 15.49
N PRO A 65 16.23 19.92 14.53
CA PRO A 65 16.30 19.56 13.13
C PRO A 65 17.25 18.37 12.96
N VAL A 66 16.67 17.22 12.62
CA VAL A 66 17.42 16.10 12.06
C VAL A 66 18.21 16.70 10.91
N SER A 67 19.53 16.66 11.00
CA SER A 67 20.41 17.00 9.88
C SER A 67 19.79 16.43 8.61
N GLY A 68 19.54 17.30 7.62
CA GLY A 68 18.55 17.11 6.54
C GLY A 68 18.68 15.85 5.68
N ASP A 69 19.70 15.04 5.95
CA ASP A 69 20.08 13.81 5.25
C ASP A 69 19.83 12.53 6.08
N SER A 70 19.03 12.61 7.15
CA SER A 70 18.73 11.48 8.03
C SER A 70 17.24 11.29 8.29
N SER A 71 16.83 10.04 8.36
CA SER A 71 15.45 9.65 8.65
C SER A 71 15.06 10.00 10.08
N VAL A 72 13.77 9.88 10.40
CA VAL A 72 13.16 10.29 11.68
C VAL A 72 13.78 9.64 12.93
N CYS A 73 14.44 8.48 12.78
CA CYS A 73 15.19 7.81 13.86
C CYS A 73 16.72 8.01 13.79
N GLY A 74 17.22 8.87 12.91
CA GLY A 74 18.64 9.12 12.69
C GLY A 74 19.32 8.14 11.72
N LEU A 75 18.56 7.29 11.01
CA LEU A 75 19.10 6.44 9.96
C LEU A 75 19.67 7.33 8.85
N ARG A 76 20.96 7.19 8.56
CA ARG A 76 21.68 8.09 7.64
C ARG A 76 21.60 7.63 6.20
N GLY A 77 21.64 8.58 5.28
CA GLY A 77 21.86 8.37 3.86
C GLY A 77 20.78 9.05 3.04
N VAL A 78 21.24 9.77 2.03
CA VAL A 78 20.42 10.52 1.09
C VAL A 78 20.91 10.21 -0.31
N GLN A 79 19.97 10.00 -1.22
CA GLN A 79 20.24 9.89 -2.65
C GLN A 79 19.04 10.47 -3.39
N LEU A 80 19.20 11.64 -3.97
CA LEU A 80 18.07 12.40 -4.54
C LEU A 80 17.71 12.02 -5.99
N SER A 81 18.38 11.01 -6.57
CA SER A 81 18.06 10.50 -7.91
C SER A 81 18.55 9.07 -8.11
N GLY A 82 17.98 8.35 -9.07
CA GLY A 82 18.38 6.99 -9.41
C GLY A 82 17.21 6.02 -9.39
N THR A 83 17.51 4.73 -9.35
CA THR A 83 16.51 3.65 -9.36
C THR A 83 17.10 2.39 -8.74
N VAL A 84 16.25 1.40 -8.48
CA VAL A 84 16.64 0.04 -8.07
C VAL A 84 16.16 -0.92 -9.16
N SER A 85 17.11 -1.61 -9.82
CA SER A 85 16.84 -2.55 -10.91
C SER A 85 17.35 -3.97 -10.65
N ALA A 86 18.05 -4.17 -9.53
CA ALA A 86 18.50 -5.47 -9.04
C ALA A 86 18.01 -5.66 -7.61
N ALA A 87 17.77 -6.91 -7.22
CA ALA A 87 17.33 -7.23 -5.87
C ALA A 87 18.37 -6.75 -4.83
N PRO A 88 17.99 -5.87 -3.89
CA PRO A 88 18.93 -5.41 -2.88
C PRO A 88 19.23 -6.51 -1.86
N GLU A 89 20.40 -6.42 -1.24
CA GLU A 89 20.74 -7.24 -0.06
C GLU A 89 19.65 -7.09 1.01
N THR A 90 19.05 -8.22 1.39
CA THR A 90 17.81 -8.23 2.19
C THR A 90 17.84 -9.32 3.25
N SER A 91 17.53 -8.94 4.48
CA SER A 91 17.20 -9.88 5.56
C SER A 91 15.69 -9.95 5.74
N TRP A 92 15.13 -11.15 5.73
CA TRP A 92 13.69 -11.35 5.93
C TRP A 92 13.38 -11.60 7.40
N LYS A 93 12.36 -10.91 7.90
CA LYS A 93 11.80 -11.15 9.24
C LYS A 93 10.30 -11.41 9.12
N TYR A 94 9.71 -11.96 10.17
CA TYR A 94 8.30 -12.34 10.18
C TYR A 94 7.50 -11.55 11.20
N GLN A 95 6.28 -11.21 10.83
CA GLN A 95 5.21 -10.85 11.74
C GLN A 95 4.09 -11.84 11.48
N ASP A 96 3.86 -12.71 12.47
CA ASP A 96 3.06 -13.91 12.31
C ASP A 96 3.50 -14.74 11.09
N VAL A 97 2.67 -14.76 10.04
CA VAL A 97 2.87 -15.54 8.81
C VAL A 97 3.31 -14.66 7.64
N LEU A 98 3.52 -13.37 7.88
CA LEU A 98 3.84 -12.38 6.87
C LEU A 98 5.33 -12.03 6.93
N ALA A 99 6.06 -12.38 5.88
CA ALA A 99 7.46 -12.02 5.74
C ALA A 99 7.59 -10.57 5.27
N TYR A 100 8.47 -9.80 5.90
CA TYR A 100 8.80 -8.44 5.51
C TYR A 100 10.33 -8.27 5.36
N PRO A 101 10.77 -7.43 4.41
CA PRO A 101 12.18 -7.20 4.16
C PRO A 101 12.75 -6.17 5.13
N THR A 102 14.01 -6.38 5.51
CA THR A 102 14.81 -5.46 6.33
C THR A 102 16.21 -5.30 5.75
N SER A 103 16.76 -4.09 5.89
CA SER A 103 18.12 -3.74 5.52
C SER A 103 18.74 -2.88 6.62
N GLN A 104 20.03 -3.11 6.90
CA GLN A 104 20.78 -2.30 7.86
C GLN A 104 20.97 -0.86 7.39
N THR A 105 20.94 -0.62 6.08
CA THR A 105 21.18 0.69 5.46
C THR A 105 19.88 1.36 5.02
N ALA A 106 18.98 0.62 4.36
CA ALA A 106 17.75 1.16 3.78
C ALA A 106 16.55 1.15 4.76
N GLY A 107 16.64 0.37 5.84
CA GLY A 107 15.61 0.26 6.86
C GLY A 107 14.70 -0.98 6.71
N PRO A 108 13.64 -1.09 7.52
CA PRO A 108 13.24 -0.13 8.55
C PRO A 108 14.28 -0.04 9.68
N GLY A 109 14.58 1.18 10.13
CA GLY A 109 15.48 1.44 11.26
C GLY A 109 14.82 1.25 12.62
N ALA A 110 13.48 1.27 12.68
CA ALA A 110 12.73 1.13 13.93
C ALA A 110 11.32 0.52 13.72
N THR A 111 10.77 0.01 14.82
CA THR A 111 9.39 -0.50 14.91
C THR A 111 8.67 0.25 16.03
N ALA A 112 7.47 0.77 15.76
CA ALA A 112 6.66 1.44 16.77
C ALA A 112 6.12 0.45 17.80
N ALA A 113 5.72 0.93 18.99
CA ALA A 113 5.12 0.09 20.02
C ALA A 113 3.82 -0.60 19.55
N SER A 114 3.10 0.02 18.60
CA SER A 114 1.93 -0.54 17.92
C SER A 114 2.27 -1.57 16.83
N GLY A 115 3.54 -1.84 16.57
CA GLY A 115 4.02 -2.92 15.70
C GLY A 115 4.30 -2.54 14.25
N TYR A 116 3.98 -1.32 13.80
CA TYR A 116 4.31 -0.89 12.44
C TYR A 116 5.77 -0.46 12.32
N ARG A 117 6.34 -0.64 11.12
CA ARG A 117 7.75 -0.36 10.81
C ARG A 117 7.89 1.01 10.18
N TYR A 118 8.97 1.70 10.53
CA TYR A 118 9.25 3.05 10.09
C TYR A 118 10.75 3.34 10.05
N CYS A 119 11.09 4.58 9.70
CA CYS A 119 12.46 5.06 9.57
C CYS A 119 13.21 4.37 8.43
N PHE A 120 12.76 4.65 7.20
CA PHE A 120 13.41 4.22 5.98
C PHE A 120 14.35 5.32 5.48
N GLN A 121 15.44 4.91 4.83
CA GLN A 121 16.46 5.83 4.34
C GLN A 121 15.92 6.72 3.21
N HIS A 122 16.43 7.96 3.06
CA HIS A 122 15.98 8.90 2.03
C HIS A 122 16.62 8.61 0.66
N THR A 123 16.37 7.40 0.13
CA THR A 123 16.99 6.85 -1.08
C THR A 123 15.97 6.03 -1.90
N PRO A 124 16.27 5.68 -3.17
CA PRO A 124 15.44 4.75 -3.94
C PRO A 124 15.26 3.39 -3.26
N GLU A 125 16.32 2.86 -2.63
CA GLU A 125 16.25 1.62 -1.86
C GLU A 125 15.37 1.79 -0.62
N GLY A 126 15.51 2.88 0.14
CA GLY A 126 14.63 3.14 1.28
C GLY A 126 13.15 3.24 0.88
N ALA A 127 12.85 3.85 -0.28
CA ALA A 127 11.49 3.90 -0.83
C ALA A 127 10.96 2.50 -1.21
N LEU A 128 11.82 1.63 -1.76
CA LEU A 128 11.49 0.24 -2.05
C LEU A 128 11.20 -0.55 -0.76
N PHE A 129 12.08 -0.47 0.25
CA PHE A 129 11.88 -1.14 1.54
C PHE A 129 10.62 -0.64 2.27
N ALA A 130 10.34 0.67 2.21
CA ALA A 130 9.11 1.25 2.73
C ALA A 130 7.88 0.64 2.05
N SER A 131 7.83 0.69 0.71
CA SER A 131 6.70 0.18 -0.08
C SER A 131 6.44 -1.30 0.15
N ALA A 132 7.50 -2.09 0.28
CA ALA A 132 7.40 -3.52 0.54
C ALA A 132 6.83 -3.83 1.94
N ASN A 133 7.26 -3.07 2.95
CA ASN A 133 6.68 -3.15 4.29
C ASN A 133 5.21 -2.69 4.29
N PHE A 134 4.86 -1.66 3.53
CA PHE A 134 3.49 -1.16 3.40
C PHE A 134 2.56 -2.19 2.75
N ALA A 135 3.03 -2.85 1.68
CA ALA A 135 2.31 -3.93 1.02
C ALA A 135 1.98 -5.06 2.01
N ILE A 136 2.95 -5.49 2.83
CA ILE A 136 2.74 -6.56 3.81
C ILE A 136 1.84 -6.12 4.97
N MET A 137 2.04 -4.92 5.53
CA MET A 137 1.19 -4.39 6.60
C MET A 137 -0.27 -4.20 6.17
N SER A 138 -0.52 -4.04 4.86
CA SER A 138 -1.89 -3.91 4.34
C SER A 138 -2.76 -5.15 4.57
N PHE A 139 -2.15 -6.34 4.72
CA PHE A 139 -2.84 -7.60 5.00
C PHE A 139 -3.20 -7.82 6.48
N ASP A 140 -2.63 -7.02 7.39
CA ASP A 140 -2.92 -7.10 8.81
C ASP A 140 -3.87 -5.95 9.22
N GLN A 141 -5.13 -6.29 9.46
CA GLN A 141 -6.15 -5.32 9.85
C GLN A 141 -5.80 -4.57 11.13
N SER A 142 -5.21 -5.25 12.12
CA SER A 142 -4.90 -4.66 13.42
C SER A 142 -3.80 -3.61 13.27
N LEU A 143 -2.71 -3.96 12.57
CA LEU A 143 -1.60 -3.05 12.30
C LEU A 143 -2.03 -1.91 11.41
N ARG A 144 -2.80 -2.19 10.35
CA ARG A 144 -3.24 -1.17 9.39
C ARG A 144 -3.96 -0.01 10.07
N SER A 145 -4.80 -0.28 11.07
CA SER A 145 -5.52 0.76 11.81
C SER A 145 -4.59 1.72 12.59
N THR A 146 -3.44 1.23 13.06
CA THR A 146 -2.46 2.04 13.81
C THR A 146 -1.39 2.65 12.91
N TRP A 147 -1.10 2.02 11.77
CA TRP A 147 -0.12 2.44 10.78
C TRP A 147 -0.63 3.57 9.87
N LEU A 148 -1.90 3.53 9.46
CA LEU A 148 -2.47 4.52 8.53
C LEU A 148 -2.32 5.99 9.00
N PRO A 149 -2.58 6.34 10.27
CA PRO A 149 -2.33 7.68 10.78
C PRO A 149 -0.87 8.12 10.66
N TYR A 150 0.09 7.19 10.80
CA TYR A 150 1.51 7.50 10.68
C TYR A 150 1.93 7.69 9.22
N VAL A 151 1.55 6.75 8.35
CA VAL A 151 2.09 6.64 6.99
C VAL A 151 1.51 7.62 6.01
N LEU A 152 0.29 8.10 6.22
CA LEU A 152 -0.24 9.14 5.35
C LEU A 152 0.55 10.43 5.57
N ALA A 153 0.91 11.11 4.48
CA ALA A 153 1.43 12.46 4.56
C ALA A 153 0.30 13.46 4.87
N PRO A 154 0.61 14.71 5.26
CA PRO A 154 -0.34 15.82 5.15
C PRO A 154 -0.80 15.98 3.69
N GLY A 155 -2.09 16.21 3.45
CA GLY A 155 -2.64 16.39 2.10
C GLY A 155 -4.17 16.45 2.09
N GLN A 156 -4.76 16.96 1.02
CA GLN A 156 -6.20 17.24 0.97
C GLN A 156 -7.10 16.00 1.06
N ASN A 157 -6.58 14.81 0.73
CA ASN A 157 -7.35 13.57 0.80
C ASN A 157 -7.10 12.78 2.10
N ARG A 158 -6.22 13.26 2.99
CA ARG A 158 -5.77 12.51 4.17
C ARG A 158 -6.93 12.00 5.03
N ASP A 159 -7.86 12.89 5.39
CA ASP A 159 -8.96 12.53 6.30
C ASP A 159 -9.94 11.55 5.65
N SER A 160 -10.15 11.68 4.33
CA SER A 160 -10.95 10.73 3.55
C SER A 160 -10.28 9.35 3.51
N LEU A 161 -8.97 9.30 3.28
CA LEU A 161 -8.18 8.07 3.25
C LEU A 161 -8.10 7.38 4.62
N LEU A 162 -8.06 8.15 5.71
CA LEU A 162 -8.17 7.62 7.07
C LEU A 162 -9.55 7.02 7.33
N SER A 163 -10.61 7.73 6.95
CA SER A 163 -12.00 7.31 7.15
C SER A 163 -12.35 6.05 6.36
N SER A 164 -11.75 5.90 5.18
CA SER A 164 -11.98 4.75 4.31
C SER A 164 -11.18 3.51 4.72
N GLY A 165 -10.20 3.65 5.63
CA GLY A 165 -9.28 2.57 6.00
C GLY A 165 -8.36 2.13 4.85
N LEU A 166 -8.30 2.89 3.77
CA LEU A 166 -7.43 2.75 2.60
C LEU A 166 -7.37 1.34 1.96
N ASN A 167 -8.39 0.69 1.39
CA ASN A 167 -9.86 0.78 1.41
C ASN A 167 -10.34 -0.66 1.58
N ALA A 168 -10.70 -1.04 2.80
CA ALA A 168 -10.58 -2.41 3.31
C ALA A 168 -11.60 -3.45 2.79
N ALA A 169 -11.10 -4.63 2.38
CA ALA A 169 -11.62 -5.93 2.83
C ALA A 169 -10.44 -6.79 3.28
N ASN A 170 -10.55 -7.46 4.44
CA ASN A 170 -9.50 -8.28 5.06
C ASN A 170 -10.00 -9.71 5.27
N PRO A 171 -9.81 -10.62 4.30
CA PRO A 171 -10.01 -12.04 4.53
C PRO A 171 -9.07 -12.52 5.65
N SER A 172 -9.60 -13.23 6.64
CA SER A 172 -8.76 -13.86 7.66
C SER A 172 -7.95 -15.00 7.05
N GLY A 173 -6.76 -15.25 7.60
CA GLY A 173 -5.91 -16.37 7.17
C GLY A 173 -5.16 -16.15 5.85
N ILE A 174 -5.06 -14.92 5.35
CA ILE A 174 -4.16 -14.61 4.23
C ILE A 174 -2.71 -14.85 4.66
N ARG A 175 -1.99 -15.59 3.83
CA ARG A 175 -0.52 -15.69 3.89
C ARG A 175 0.03 -15.01 2.67
N ALA A 176 0.84 -13.97 2.84
CA ALA A 176 1.43 -13.25 1.73
C ALA A 176 2.96 -13.21 1.82
N SER A 177 3.61 -13.28 0.67
CA SER A 177 5.05 -13.10 0.51
C SER A 177 5.32 -12.19 -0.68
N ILE A 178 6.29 -11.30 -0.54
CA ILE A 178 6.79 -10.50 -1.66
C ILE A 178 7.47 -11.43 -2.67
N ALA A 179 7.23 -11.18 -3.95
CA ALA A 179 7.74 -11.99 -5.06
C ALA A 179 8.61 -11.18 -6.03
N GLY A 180 8.45 -9.86 -6.05
CA GLY A 180 9.27 -8.98 -6.87
C GLY A 180 8.89 -7.52 -6.73
N PHE A 181 9.60 -6.66 -7.44
CA PHE A 181 9.33 -5.22 -7.43
C PHE A 181 9.67 -4.54 -8.76
N ARG A 182 9.15 -3.32 -8.91
CA ARG A 182 9.54 -2.33 -9.91
C ARG A 182 9.59 -0.95 -9.25
N VAL A 183 10.71 -0.26 -9.38
CA VAL A 183 10.76 1.19 -9.10
C VAL A 183 10.33 1.91 -10.37
N LEU A 184 9.15 2.53 -10.34
CA LEU A 184 8.51 3.16 -11.50
C LEU A 184 8.98 4.60 -11.70
N SER A 185 9.14 5.35 -10.60
CA SER A 185 9.72 6.69 -10.62
C SER A 185 10.37 7.04 -9.28
N TYR A 186 11.37 7.92 -9.32
CA TYR A 186 12.03 8.47 -8.14
C TYR A 186 12.73 9.79 -8.49
N ASP A 187 12.51 10.83 -7.69
CA ASP A 187 13.12 12.16 -7.90
C ASP A 187 13.74 12.77 -6.63
N GLY A 188 13.87 11.97 -5.57
CA GLY A 188 14.35 12.42 -4.27
C GLY A 188 13.24 12.88 -3.35
N GLU A 189 12.16 13.48 -3.83
CA GLU A 189 11.04 13.91 -2.98
C GLU A 189 9.84 12.95 -3.09
N HIS A 190 9.62 12.40 -4.28
CA HIS A 190 8.56 11.48 -4.61
C HIS A 190 9.14 10.15 -5.12
N ALA A 191 8.39 9.08 -4.87
CA ALA A 191 8.68 7.78 -5.45
C ALA A 191 7.39 7.08 -5.85
N GLN A 192 7.43 6.30 -6.92
CA GLN A 192 6.38 5.33 -7.22
C GLN A 192 7.01 3.95 -7.31
N VAL A 193 6.53 3.04 -6.45
CA VAL A 193 7.08 1.68 -6.35
C VAL A 193 5.94 0.69 -6.43
N ASP A 194 6.12 -0.32 -7.25
CA ASP A 194 5.20 -1.43 -7.42
C ASP A 194 5.81 -2.70 -6.84
N VAL A 195 5.16 -3.27 -5.83
CA VAL A 195 5.59 -4.47 -5.13
C VAL A 195 4.67 -5.61 -5.49
N ALA A 196 5.19 -6.61 -6.20
CA ALA A 196 4.47 -7.85 -6.46
C ALA A 196 4.51 -8.77 -5.25
N PHE A 197 3.39 -9.43 -4.97
CA PHE A 197 3.26 -10.43 -3.93
C PHE A 197 2.50 -11.65 -4.42
N GLN A 198 2.72 -12.76 -3.74
CA GLN A 198 1.86 -13.94 -3.81
C GLN A 198 1.11 -14.07 -2.49
N ALA A 199 -0.20 -14.24 -2.57
CA ALA A 199 -1.07 -14.42 -1.42
C ALA A 199 -1.81 -15.76 -1.53
N THR A 200 -1.85 -16.52 -0.44
CA THR A 200 -2.69 -17.72 -0.32
C THR A 200 -3.93 -17.39 0.49
N THR A 201 -5.11 -17.65 -0.07
CA THR A 201 -6.41 -17.51 0.59
C THR A 201 -7.29 -18.70 0.22
N SER A 202 -7.90 -19.34 1.22
CA SER A 202 -8.76 -20.53 1.03
C SER A 202 -8.13 -21.62 0.14
N GLY A 203 -6.81 -21.84 0.27
CA GLY A 203 -6.05 -22.84 -0.49
C GLY A 203 -5.75 -22.46 -1.95
N GLN A 204 -6.09 -21.24 -2.40
CA GLN A 204 -5.77 -20.71 -3.72
C GLN A 204 -4.64 -19.70 -3.63
N ILE A 205 -3.68 -19.78 -4.55
CA ILE A 205 -2.61 -18.79 -4.70
C ILE A 205 -3.06 -17.72 -5.69
N VAL A 206 -2.98 -16.46 -5.26
CA VAL A 206 -3.24 -15.27 -6.08
C VAL A 206 -1.95 -14.49 -6.18
N THR A 207 -1.60 -14.05 -7.39
CA THR A 207 -0.51 -13.09 -7.61
C THR A 207 -1.12 -11.70 -7.72
N GLY A 208 -0.54 -10.72 -7.04
CA GLY A 208 -1.01 -9.34 -7.06
C GLY A 208 0.14 -8.34 -6.95
N SER A 209 -0.20 -7.06 -7.06
CA SER A 209 0.70 -5.93 -6.91
C SER A 209 0.16 -4.93 -5.90
N PHE A 210 1.08 -4.22 -5.24
CA PHE A 210 0.82 -3.05 -4.42
C PHE A 210 1.62 -1.87 -4.99
N VAL A 211 0.94 -0.92 -5.61
CA VAL A 211 1.56 0.30 -6.17
C VAL A 211 1.45 1.43 -5.16
N ALA A 212 2.58 1.83 -4.59
CA ALA A 212 2.69 2.94 -3.64
C ALA A 212 3.13 4.23 -4.35
N LYS A 213 2.40 5.33 -4.11
CA LYS A 213 2.82 6.70 -4.41
C LYS A 213 3.32 7.32 -3.12
N LEU A 214 4.62 7.55 -3.06
CA LEU A 214 5.33 8.00 -1.88
C LEU A 214 5.75 9.47 -2.02
N ILE A 215 5.81 10.13 -0.87
CA ILE A 215 6.44 11.43 -0.67
C ILE A 215 7.33 11.36 0.56
N TRP A 216 8.50 11.99 0.50
CA TRP A 216 9.37 12.17 1.66
C TRP A 216 8.79 13.25 2.56
N SER A 217 8.38 12.89 3.78
CA SER A 217 7.70 13.81 4.67
C SER A 217 7.95 13.48 6.13
N GLY A 218 8.41 14.47 6.91
CA GLY A 218 8.70 14.29 8.33
C GLY A 218 9.86 13.32 8.59
N GLY A 219 10.82 13.22 7.67
CA GLY A 219 11.99 12.34 7.80
C GLY A 219 11.71 10.87 7.50
N ASP A 220 10.65 10.54 6.75
CA ASP A 220 10.37 9.17 6.35
C ASP A 220 9.61 9.13 5.02
N TRP A 221 9.55 7.95 4.40
CA TRP A 221 8.68 7.73 3.25
C TRP A 221 7.23 7.53 3.68
N LYS A 222 6.33 8.31 3.09
CA LYS A 222 4.90 8.34 3.42
C LYS A 222 4.05 8.21 2.16
N LEU A 223 2.83 7.70 2.31
CA LEU A 223 1.83 7.69 1.24
C LEU A 223 1.36 9.13 0.94
N ASP A 224 1.48 9.54 -0.32
CA ASP A 224 1.16 10.90 -0.76
C ASP A 224 -0.35 11.18 -0.75
N SER A 225 -0.81 11.85 0.31
CA SER A 225 -2.23 12.17 0.49
C SER A 225 -2.73 13.33 -0.39
N SER A 226 -1.88 13.90 -1.26
CA SER A 226 -2.33 14.79 -2.33
C SER A 226 -3.05 14.00 -3.44
N ALA A 227 -2.70 12.72 -3.60
CA ALA A 227 -3.39 11.78 -4.48
C ALA A 227 -4.64 11.22 -3.80
N GLN A 228 -5.74 11.09 -4.56
CA GLN A 228 -6.96 10.44 -4.08
C GLN A 228 -6.77 8.93 -3.87
N ASN A 229 -5.80 8.34 -4.56
CA ASN A 229 -5.46 6.93 -4.46
C ASN A 229 -3.92 6.75 -4.40
N PRO A 230 -3.31 6.90 -3.21
CA PRO A 230 -1.86 6.79 -3.04
C PRO A 230 -1.34 5.37 -2.92
N ALA A 231 -2.23 4.38 -2.74
CA ALA A 231 -1.85 2.97 -2.76
C ALA A 231 -2.93 2.14 -3.48
N GLN A 232 -2.50 1.34 -4.45
CA GLN A 232 -3.41 0.52 -5.27
C GLN A 232 -3.03 -0.95 -5.15
N VAL A 233 -4.03 -1.81 -4.99
CA VAL A 233 -3.86 -3.27 -5.03
C VAL A 233 -4.55 -3.81 -6.26
N ASP A 234 -3.79 -4.54 -7.09
CA ASP A 234 -4.30 -5.14 -8.32
C ASP A 234 -3.94 -6.62 -8.40
N GLN A 235 -4.75 -7.40 -9.10
CA GLN A 235 -4.42 -8.79 -9.42
C GLN A 235 -3.53 -8.85 -10.66
N LEU A 236 -2.47 -9.66 -10.61
CA LEU A 236 -1.56 -9.85 -11.72
C LEU A 236 -1.78 -11.23 -12.37
N PRO A 237 -1.67 -11.33 -13.72
CA PRO A 237 -1.71 -12.62 -14.40
C PRO A 237 -0.42 -13.44 -14.18
N ASN A 238 0.72 -12.76 -14.00
CA ASN A 238 2.03 -13.34 -13.72
C ASN A 238 3.01 -12.24 -13.27
N LEU A 239 4.26 -12.61 -12.97
CA LEU A 239 5.34 -11.72 -12.50
C LEU A 239 6.24 -11.17 -13.63
N ALA A 240 5.82 -11.26 -14.90
CA ALA A 240 6.64 -10.77 -16.01
C ALA A 240 6.94 -9.27 -15.86
N GLY A 241 8.22 -8.90 -16.05
CA GLY A 241 8.68 -7.51 -15.95
C GLY A 241 9.00 -7.03 -14.52
N TYR A 242 8.85 -7.89 -13.50
CA TYR A 242 9.32 -7.59 -12.14
C TYR A 242 10.75 -8.09 -11.94
N THR A 243 11.52 -7.33 -11.14
CA THR A 243 12.77 -7.85 -10.58
C THR A 243 12.41 -8.84 -9.49
N ALA A 244 12.85 -10.10 -9.64
CA ALA A 244 12.58 -11.14 -8.66
C ALA A 244 13.21 -10.76 -7.30
N TRP A 245 12.41 -10.80 -6.25
CA TRP A 245 12.83 -10.47 -4.90
C TRP A 245 11.90 -11.17 -3.93
N ALA A 246 12.40 -12.23 -3.31
CA ALA A 246 11.60 -13.13 -2.49
C ALA A 246 12.39 -13.59 -1.27
N VAL A 247 11.66 -14.17 -0.32
CA VAL A 247 12.27 -14.94 0.77
C VAL A 247 13.05 -16.10 0.17
N GLY A 248 14.31 -16.25 0.59
CA GLY A 248 15.18 -17.37 0.19
C GLY A 248 14.83 -18.68 0.86
#